data_AF-A0A4U1I1F6-F1
#
_entry.id   AF-A0A4U1I1F6-F1
#
_cell.length_a   1.000
_cell.length_b   1.000
_cell.length_c   1.000
_cell.angle_alpha   90.00
_cell.angle_beta   90.00
_cell.angle_gamma   90.00
#
_symmetry.space_group_name_H-M   'P 1'
#
loop_
_entity.id
_entity.type
_entity.pdbx_description
1 polymer ?
#
loop_
_entity_poly.entity_id
_entity_poly.type
_entity_poly.pdbx_seq_one_letter_code
_entity_poly.pdbx_strand_id
1 'polypeptide(L)'
;MTNAVAFFKKNHRTNHFCVVGYRWRTGSMNVWVLWREEKRLLLWDGALDPDSRADTLIGVHRSLKLGKDTVKTEDDINGSTYLVTEQWWHAVADDCMKHGEKYVIKPFKVAKPAKPSDD
;
A
#
# COMPACT_ATOMS: atom_id res chain seq x y z
N MET A 1 7.33 5.49 -17.97
CA MET A 1 6.76 5.71 -16.62
C MET A 1 5.61 4.72 -16.42
N THR A 2 5.63 3.92 -15.36
CA THR A 2 4.59 2.92 -15.07
C THR A 2 4.15 3.09 -13.62
N ASN A 3 2.88 3.44 -13.37
CA ASN A 3 2.37 3.56 -12.00
C ASN A 3 2.27 2.18 -11.31
N ALA A 4 2.09 2.18 -9.98
CA ALA A 4 2.05 0.95 -9.19
C ALA A 4 0.99 -0.06 -9.66
N VAL A 5 -0.24 0.38 -9.97
CA VAL A 5 -1.32 -0.51 -10.43
C VAL A 5 -0.93 -1.24 -11.72
N ALA A 6 -0.30 -0.54 -12.66
CA ALA A 6 0.20 -1.13 -13.90
C ALA A 6 1.43 -2.01 -13.68
N PHE A 7 2.34 -1.64 -12.77
CA PHE A 7 3.49 -2.46 -12.40
C PHE A 7 3.06 -3.84 -11.88
N PHE A 8 2.02 -3.90 -11.04
CA PHE A 8 1.40 -5.15 -10.59
C PHE A 8 0.49 -5.82 -11.63
N LYS A 9 0.41 -5.28 -12.84
CA LYS A 9 -0.45 -5.76 -13.95
C LYS A 9 -1.95 -5.80 -13.60
N LYS A 10 -2.41 -4.89 -12.75
CA LYS A 10 -3.82 -4.79 -12.28
C LYS A 10 -4.61 -3.65 -12.91
N ASN A 11 -4.05 -2.99 -13.91
CA ASN A 11 -4.67 -1.86 -14.63
C ASN A 11 -5.85 -2.26 -15.54
N HIS A 12 -6.12 -3.56 -15.70
CA HIS A 12 -7.24 -4.08 -16.50
C HIS A 12 -8.55 -4.19 -15.70
N ARG A 13 -8.54 -3.85 -14.41
CA ARG A 13 -9.72 -3.90 -13.53
C ARG A 13 -9.82 -2.65 -12.66
N THR A 14 -11.00 -2.44 -12.06
CA THR A 14 -11.19 -1.42 -11.03
C THR A 14 -10.41 -1.82 -9.77
N ASN A 15 -9.69 -0.88 -9.18
CA ASN A 15 -8.96 -1.07 -7.94
C ASN A 15 -9.44 -0.06 -6.90
N HIS A 16 -9.78 -0.57 -5.72
CA HIS A 16 -10.24 0.18 -4.57
C HIS A 16 -9.12 0.26 -3.54
N PHE A 17 -8.76 1.49 -3.22
CA PHE A 17 -7.79 1.81 -2.20
C PHE A 17 -8.48 2.53 -1.06
N CYS A 18 -7.97 2.31 0.15
CA CYS A 18 -8.34 3.08 1.32
C CYS A 18 -7.06 3.52 2.04
N VAL A 19 -7.02 4.75 2.51
CA VAL A 19 -5.87 5.34 3.19
C VAL A 19 -6.26 5.72 4.62
N VAL A 20 -5.47 5.29 5.60
CA VAL A 20 -5.65 5.63 7.02
C VAL A 20 -4.31 5.96 7.66
N GLY A 21 -4.25 7.08 8.38
CA GLY A 21 -3.06 7.54 9.09
C GLY A 21 -3.16 7.31 10.58
N TYR A 22 -2.06 6.90 11.20
CA TYR A 22 -1.94 6.75 12.65
C TYR A 22 -0.88 7.71 13.20
N ARG A 23 -1.14 8.21 14.41
CA ARG A 23 -0.17 8.93 15.23
C ARG A 23 -0.01 8.20 16.55
N TRP A 24 1.19 7.68 16.80
CA TRP A 24 1.50 6.95 18.01
C TRP A 24 1.86 7.90 19.15
N ARG A 25 1.71 7.43 20.39
CA ARG A 25 2.01 8.23 21.59
C ARG A 25 3.50 8.62 21.67
N THR A 26 4.37 7.84 21.06
CA THR A 26 5.81 8.11 20.91
C THR A 26 6.13 9.21 19.89
N GLY A 27 5.11 9.73 19.19
CA GLY A 27 5.25 10.78 18.19
C GLY A 27 5.48 10.28 16.76
N SER A 28 5.73 8.97 16.56
CA SER A 28 5.82 8.42 15.22
C SER A 28 4.47 8.48 14.50
N MET A 29 4.53 8.67 13.19
CA MET A 29 3.37 8.73 12.31
C MET A 29 3.59 7.76 11.15
N ASN A 30 2.55 7.05 10.75
CA ASN A 30 2.59 6.20 9.58
C ASN A 30 1.23 6.16 8.89
N VAL A 31 1.24 5.84 7.59
CA VAL A 31 0.03 5.70 6.80
C VAL A 31 -0.04 4.29 6.23
N TRP A 32 -1.19 3.65 6.40
CA TRP A 32 -1.49 2.37 5.76
C TRP A 32 -2.45 2.59 4.60
N VAL A 33 -2.12 1.97 3.47
CA VAL A 33 -2.97 1.92 2.29
C VAL A 33 -3.49 0.50 2.10
N LEU A 34 -4.79 0.29 2.27
CA LEU A 34 -5.45 -0.96 1.95
C LEU A 34 -5.76 -1.01 0.46
N TRP A 35 -5.21 -2.00 -0.25
CA TRP A 35 -5.64 -2.39 -1.59
C TRP A 35 -6.55 -3.62 -1.48
N ARG A 36 -7.86 -3.41 -1.60
CA ARG A 36 -8.89 -4.42 -1.32
C ARG A 36 -8.77 -5.63 -2.22
N GLU A 37 -8.66 -5.39 -3.52
CA GLU A 37 -8.59 -6.39 -4.58
C GLU A 37 -7.41 -7.36 -4.47
N GLU A 38 -6.30 -6.90 -3.91
CA GLU A 38 -5.09 -7.71 -3.71
C GLU A 38 -4.95 -8.23 -2.27
N LYS A 39 -5.86 -7.84 -1.37
CA LYS A 39 -5.80 -8.09 0.08
C LYS A 39 -4.43 -7.69 0.65
N ARG A 40 -4.00 -6.46 0.33
CA ARG A 40 -2.68 -5.94 0.72
C ARG A 40 -2.81 -4.68 1.57
N LEU A 41 -2.02 -4.60 2.63
CA LEU A 41 -1.72 -3.37 3.34
C LEU A 41 -0.34 -2.88 2.90
N LEU A 42 -0.27 -1.65 2.43
CA LEU A 42 0.95 -1.01 1.99
C LEU A 42 1.33 0.05 3.01
N LEU A 43 2.53 -0.06 3.58
CA LEU A 43 3.05 0.95 4.49
C LEU A 43 3.64 2.08 3.66
N TRP A 44 3.00 3.24 3.76
CA TRP A 44 3.51 4.48 3.23
C TRP A 44 4.04 5.32 4.37
N ASP A 45 5.37 5.44 4.45
CA ASP A 45 6.03 6.22 5.50
C ASP A 45 5.99 7.73 5.19
N GLY A 46 5.68 8.10 3.95
CA GLY A 46 5.79 9.47 3.48
C GLY A 46 7.22 10.00 3.58
N ALA A 47 7.38 11.31 3.41
CA ALA A 47 8.62 12.01 3.70
C ALA A 47 8.32 13.30 4.48
N LEU A 48 9.12 13.54 5.52
CA LEU A 48 9.09 14.79 6.29
C LEU A 48 9.60 15.95 5.43
N ASP A 49 10.65 15.69 4.67
CA ASP A 49 11.22 16.61 3.70
C ASP A 49 10.22 16.86 2.53
N PRO A 50 9.88 18.14 2.25
CA PRO A 50 8.91 18.47 1.20
C PRO A 50 9.33 18.04 -0.20
N ASP A 51 10.63 18.09 -0.51
CA ASP A 51 11.16 17.82 -1.85
C ASP A 51 11.06 16.32 -2.20
N SER A 52 11.27 15.45 -1.22
CA SER A 52 11.13 13.99 -1.36
C SER A 52 9.70 13.46 -1.16
N ARG A 53 8.75 14.29 -0.71
CA ARG A 53 7.38 13.86 -0.41
C ARG A 53 6.67 13.22 -1.61
N ALA A 54 6.83 13.81 -2.80
CA ALA A 54 6.27 13.25 -4.03
C ALA A 54 6.92 11.91 -4.40
N ASP A 55 8.22 11.75 -4.16
CA ASP A 55 8.96 10.53 -4.48
C ASP A 55 8.50 9.33 -3.63
N THR A 56 8.09 9.57 -2.38
CA THR A 56 7.57 8.51 -1.51
C THR A 56 6.23 7.94 -1.95
N LEU A 57 5.51 8.60 -2.87
CA LEU A 57 4.31 8.03 -3.50
C LEU A 57 4.66 6.86 -4.45
N ILE A 58 5.94 6.71 -4.80
CA ILE A 58 6.45 5.68 -5.70
C ILE A 58 6.85 4.40 -4.93
N GLY A 59 7.25 4.53 -3.65
CA GLY A 59 7.78 3.44 -2.84
C GLY A 59 6.94 3.15 -1.60
N VAL A 60 6.65 1.87 -1.36
CA VAL A 60 6.04 1.40 -0.10
C VAL A 60 7.10 0.64 0.67
N HIS A 61 7.29 0.97 1.94
CA HIS A 61 8.32 0.34 2.78
C HIS A 61 7.95 -1.11 3.12
N ARG A 62 6.65 -1.41 3.19
CA ARG A 62 6.13 -2.77 3.39
C ARG A 62 4.91 -3.03 2.52
N SER A 63 4.75 -4.29 2.10
CA SER A 63 3.57 -4.77 1.38
C SER A 63 3.11 -6.08 2.00
N LEU A 64 2.12 -6.01 2.90
CA LEU A 64 1.63 -7.13 3.70
C LEU A 64 0.38 -7.72 3.07
N LYS A 65 0.49 -8.90 2.46
CA LYS A 65 -0.63 -9.64 1.86
C LYS A 65 -1.25 -10.60 2.87
N LEU A 66 -2.55 -10.48 3.08
CA LEU A 66 -3.32 -11.39 3.93
C LEU A 66 -3.15 -12.85 3.48
N GLY A 67 -2.85 -13.73 4.42
CA GLY A 67 -2.61 -15.16 4.23
C GLY A 67 -1.20 -15.53 3.77
N LYS A 68 -0.37 -14.55 3.34
CA LYS A 68 1.04 -14.78 2.98
C LYS A 68 1.98 -14.15 4.01
N ASP A 69 1.74 -12.89 4.32
CA ASP A 69 2.55 -12.07 5.23
C ASP A 69 1.84 -11.90 6.58
N THR A 70 0.93 -12.83 6.89
CA THR A 70 0.15 -12.86 8.12
C THR A 70 0.20 -14.22 8.77
N VAL A 71 0.26 -14.23 10.10
CA VAL A 71 0.25 -15.44 10.93
C VAL A 71 -0.94 -15.45 11.89
N LYS A 72 -1.21 -16.59 12.52
CA LYS A 72 -2.37 -16.73 13.42
C LYS A 72 -2.13 -16.09 14.77
N THR A 73 -0.94 -16.28 15.34
CA THR A 73 -0.60 -15.81 16.68
C THR A 73 0.62 -14.88 16.67
N GLU A 74 0.82 -14.14 17.76
CA GLU A 74 2.03 -13.31 17.90
C GLU A 74 3.30 -14.16 18.01
N ASP A 75 3.23 -15.34 18.63
CA ASP A 75 4.36 -16.27 18.75
C ASP A 75 4.86 -16.72 17.37
N ASP A 76 3.95 -16.92 16.42
CA ASP A 76 4.27 -17.29 15.03
C ASP A 76 5.01 -16.19 14.26
N ILE A 77 5.03 -14.94 14.77
CA ILE A 77 5.85 -13.87 14.18
C ILE A 77 7.33 -14.20 14.38
N ASN A 78 7.69 -14.83 15.50
CA ASN A 78 9.03 -15.31 15.82
C ASN A 78 10.15 -14.28 15.52
N GLY A 79 9.93 -13.03 15.95
CA GLY A 79 10.87 -11.92 15.76
C GLY A 79 10.95 -11.34 14.33
N SER A 80 10.16 -11.84 13.39
CA SER A 80 10.11 -11.32 12.02
C SER A 80 9.57 -9.90 11.98
N THR A 81 10.29 -9.01 11.31
CA THR A 81 9.82 -7.64 11.03
C THR A 81 8.90 -7.57 9.80
N TYR A 82 8.67 -8.71 9.12
CA TYR A 82 7.89 -8.79 7.88
C TYR A 82 6.53 -9.50 8.04
N LEU A 83 6.22 -10.00 9.24
CA LEU A 83 4.96 -10.69 9.54
C LEU A 83 4.14 -9.88 10.53
N VAL A 84 2.82 -10.01 10.41
CA VAL A 84 1.84 -9.48 11.37
C VAL A 84 0.78 -10.55 11.66
N THR A 85 -0.03 -10.39 12.70
CA THR A 85 -1.17 -11.30 12.88
C THR A 85 -2.28 -10.99 11.88
N GLU A 86 -3.06 -12.02 11.51
CA GLU A 86 -4.28 -11.83 10.72
C GLU A 86 -5.27 -10.88 11.43
N GLN A 87 -5.38 -10.99 12.76
CA GLN A 87 -6.22 -10.11 13.56
C GLN A 87 -5.81 -8.65 13.41
N TRP A 88 -4.51 -8.35 13.51
CA TRP A 88 -4.01 -7.00 13.34
C TRP A 88 -4.25 -6.48 11.91
N TRP A 89 -4.01 -7.32 10.90
CA TRP A 89 -4.27 -6.97 9.50
C TRP A 89 -5.74 -6.57 9.29
N HIS A 90 -6.66 -7.37 9.84
CA HIS A 90 -8.09 -7.08 9.79
C HIS A 90 -8.47 -5.81 10.53
N ALA A 91 -7.88 -5.56 11.71
CA ALA A 91 -8.14 -4.34 12.46
C ALA A 91 -7.77 -3.08 11.66
N VAL A 92 -6.61 -3.05 11.00
CA VAL A 92 -6.21 -1.92 10.16
C VAL A 92 -7.11 -1.77 8.93
N ALA A 93 -7.49 -2.89 8.30
CA ALA A 93 -8.38 -2.87 7.15
C ALA A 93 -9.78 -2.33 7.53
N ASP A 94 -10.33 -2.79 8.65
CA ASP A 94 -11.63 -2.37 9.16
C ASP A 94 -11.62 -0.90 9.59
N ASP A 95 -10.56 -0.45 10.25
CA ASP A 95 -10.38 0.95 10.64
C ASP A 95 -10.35 1.85 9.40
N CYS A 96 -9.60 1.45 8.37
CA CYS A 96 -9.59 2.16 7.09
C CYS A 96 -11.00 2.21 6.47
N MET A 97 -11.69 1.07 6.39
CA MET A 97 -13.02 1.04 5.80
C MET A 97 -14.01 1.96 6.54
N LYS A 98 -13.91 2.06 7.86
CA LYS A 98 -14.77 2.91 8.69
C LYS A 98 -14.38 4.39 8.66
N HIS A 99 -13.09 4.70 8.74
CA HIS A 99 -12.60 6.05 9.05
C HIS A 99 -11.62 6.62 8.02
N GLY A 100 -11.10 5.79 7.13
CA GLY A 100 -10.14 6.18 6.10
C GLY A 100 -10.75 6.78 4.85
N GLU A 101 -9.90 7.47 4.09
CA GLU A 101 -10.21 8.09 2.81
C GLU A 101 -10.16 7.04 1.68
N LYS A 102 -11.13 7.05 0.77
CA LYS A 102 -11.36 5.96 -0.18
C LYS A 102 -11.15 6.44 -1.61
N TYR A 103 -10.31 5.73 -2.35
CA TYR A 103 -9.97 6.05 -3.73
C TYR A 103 -10.32 4.89 -4.67
N VAL A 104 -10.76 5.25 -5.87
CA VAL A 104 -11.09 4.29 -6.93
C VAL A 104 -10.26 4.61 -8.16
N ILE A 105 -9.46 3.65 -8.59
CA ILE A 105 -8.74 3.70 -9.87
C ILE A 105 -9.50 2.80 -10.84
N LYS A 106 -10.17 3.41 -11.82
CA LYS A 106 -10.82 2.71 -12.94
C LYS A 106 -9.77 2.05 -13.84
N PRO A 107 -10.14 1.01 -14.61
CA PRO A 107 -9.23 0.42 -15.58
C PRO A 107 -8.63 1.46 -16.53
N PHE A 108 -7.37 1.29 -16.90
CA PHE A 108 -6.66 2.19 -17.82
C PHE A 108 -5.64 1.44 -18.68
N LYS A 109 -5.34 2.01 -19.84
CA LYS A 109 -4.27 1.51 -20.72
C LYS A 109 -2.95 2.17 -20.33
N VAL A 110 -1.89 1.39 -20.23
CA VAL A 110 -0.52 1.93 -20.06
C VAL A 110 -0.09 2.52 -21.39
N ALA A 111 0.41 3.75 -21.40
CA ALA A 111 0.98 4.34 -22.60
C ALA A 111 2.17 3.49 -23.05
N LYS A 112 2.24 3.16 -24.36
CA LYS A 112 3.44 2.55 -24.92
C LYS A 112 4.60 3.56 -24.79
N PRO A 113 5.82 3.13 -24.48
CA PRO A 113 6.98 4.01 -24.61
C PRO A 113 6.98 4.60 -26.02
N ALA A 114 7.22 5.91 -26.14
CA ALA A 114 7.50 6.49 -27.45
C ALA A 114 8.66 5.70 -28.06
N LYS A 115 8.54 5.32 -29.34
CA LYS A 115 9.70 4.81 -30.06
C LYS A 115 10.77 5.92 -30.03
N PRO A 116 12.05 5.59 -29.86
CA PRO A 116 13.11 6.55 -30.11
C PRO A 116 12.88 7.16 -31.50
N SER A 117 12.98 8.48 -31.62
CA SER A 117 13.10 9.10 -32.93
C SER A 117 14.45 8.67 -33.51
N ASP A 118 14.41 8.06 -34.69
CA ASP A 118 15.60 7.81 -35.47
C ASP A 118 16.03 9.16 -36.10
N ASP A 119 16.79 9.96 -35.35
CA ASP A 119 17.49 11.16 -35.85
C ASP A 119 19.01 10.99 -35.70
#